data_AF-A0A9Q0QGG7-F1
#
_entry.id   AF-A0A9Q0QGG7-F1
#
_cell.length_a   1.000
_cell.length_b   1.000
_cell.length_c   1.000
_cell.angle_alpha   90.00
_cell.angle_beta   90.00
_cell.angle_gamma   90.00
#
_symmetry.space_group_name_H-M   'P 1'
#
loop_
_entity.id
_entity.type
_entity.pdbx_description
1 polymer ?
#
loop_
_entity_poly.entity_id
_entity_poly.type
_entity_poly.pdbx_seq_one_letter_code
_entity_poly.pdbx_strand_id
1 'polypeptide(L)'
;MSLAREASCPPPVVHRNNLSLLPIKFSSAADSNDNVVRVDSNLNLEFNVELNKSACNVPTIWKVEFNASMQQWLVTIGGDRSHNRFQITRACPYRKYFYQLRYCPYLGSIQFPCVTVCSLFKNGLSYLALNGDPIQIALGQLGSST
;
A
#
# COMPACT_ATOMS: atom_id res chain seq x y z
N MET A 1 7.65 31.37 6.41
CA MET A 1 6.86 30.65 5.38
C MET A 1 6.31 29.39 6.01
N SER A 2 5.03 29.43 6.40
CA SER A 2 4.33 28.32 7.04
C SER A 2 4.02 27.25 5.98
N LEU A 3 4.77 26.14 5.98
CA LEU A 3 4.39 24.91 5.28
C LEU A 3 3.38 24.14 6.14
N ALA A 4 2.26 24.77 6.47
CA ALA A 4 1.04 24.02 6.71
C ALA A 4 0.57 23.50 5.34
N ARG A 5 1.30 22.52 4.79
CA ARG A 5 0.71 21.59 3.83
C ARG A 5 -0.47 21.00 4.59
N GLU A 6 -1.69 21.35 4.19
CA GLU A 6 -2.91 20.74 4.73
C GLU A 6 -2.64 19.25 4.84
N ALA A 7 -2.53 18.74 6.07
CA ALA A 7 -2.34 17.33 6.31
C ALA A 7 -3.67 16.69 5.92
N SER A 8 -3.78 16.29 4.64
CA SER A 8 -4.95 15.58 4.15
C SER A 8 -5.08 14.30 4.96
N CYS A 9 -6.17 14.21 5.72
CA CYS A 9 -6.58 13.01 6.42
C CYS A 9 -7.59 12.25 5.55
N PRO A 10 -7.39 10.94 5.30
CA PRO A 10 -6.25 10.13 5.70
C PRO A 10 -4.98 10.42 4.86
N PRO A 11 -3.77 10.27 5.42
CA PRO A 11 -2.54 10.54 4.68
C PRO A 11 -2.36 9.52 3.54
N PRO A 12 -1.77 9.97 2.42
CA PRO A 12 -1.40 9.08 1.34
C PRO A 12 -0.20 8.20 1.70
N VAL A 13 -0.15 7.02 1.10
CA VAL A 13 1.02 6.15 1.15
C VAL A 13 2.04 6.65 0.13
N VAL A 14 3.25 6.95 0.62
CA VAL A 14 4.34 7.48 -0.21
C VAL A 14 5.58 6.61 -0.07
N HIS A 15 6.29 6.44 -1.19
CA HIS A 15 7.63 5.86 -1.21
C HIS A 15 8.66 6.96 -0.92
N ARG A 16 9.64 6.66 -0.06
CA ARG A 16 10.77 7.53 0.26
C ARG A 16 12.07 6.73 0.20
N ASN A 17 13.15 7.38 -0.25
CA ASN A 17 14.48 6.76 -0.34
C ASN A 17 15.28 6.81 0.99
N ASN A 18 14.69 7.28 2.10
CA ASN A 18 15.38 7.50 3.38
C ASN A 18 15.12 6.37 4.41
N LEU A 19 16.00 6.28 5.41
CA LEU A 19 16.06 5.24 6.46
C LEU A 19 14.81 5.10 7.37
N SER A 20 13.86 6.04 7.33
CA SER A 20 12.65 6.01 8.17
C SER A 20 11.48 5.32 7.47
N LEU A 21 11.68 4.08 7.02
CA LEU A 21 10.62 3.26 6.45
C LEU A 21 9.73 2.70 7.57
N LEU A 22 8.42 2.66 7.33
CA LEU A 22 7.47 2.05 8.26
C LEU A 22 7.30 0.57 7.91
N PRO A 23 7.28 -0.35 8.89
CA PRO A 23 6.96 -1.75 8.65
C PRO A 23 5.56 -1.89 8.04
N ILE A 24 5.45 -2.76 7.04
CA ILE A 24 4.18 -3.20 6.48
C ILE A 24 3.91 -4.62 6.97
N LYS A 25 2.71 -4.84 7.50
CA LYS A 25 2.19 -6.16 7.82
C LYS A 25 1.27 -6.61 6.69
N PHE A 26 1.47 -7.85 6.27
CA PHE A 26 0.59 -8.55 5.33
C PHE A 26 -0.32 -9.47 6.12
N SER A 27 -1.61 -9.43 5.83
CA SER A 27 -2.56 -10.41 6.34
C SER A 27 -3.34 -11.02 5.19
N SER A 28 -3.32 -12.35 5.10
CA SER A 28 -4.12 -13.08 4.13
C SER A 28 -5.61 -12.82 4.34
N ALA A 29 -6.35 -12.67 3.26
CA ALA A 29 -7.81 -12.62 3.30
C ALA A 29 -8.45 -14.00 3.56
N ALA A 30 -7.70 -15.08 3.31
CA ALA A 30 -8.09 -16.45 3.61
C ALA A 30 -7.26 -16.98 4.79
N ASP A 31 -7.89 -17.73 5.69
CA ASP A 31 -7.22 -18.37 6.82
C ASP A 31 -6.28 -19.47 6.33
N SER A 32 -5.05 -19.12 5.94
CA SER A 32 -3.98 -20.08 5.71
C SER A 32 -3.20 -20.28 7.00
N ASN A 33 -3.23 -21.49 7.55
CA ASN A 33 -2.59 -21.81 8.84
C ASN A 33 -1.05 -21.87 8.78
N ASP A 34 -0.43 -21.64 7.62
CA ASP A 34 1.02 -21.77 7.46
C ASP A 34 1.80 -20.46 7.58
N ASN A 35 1.13 -19.33 7.83
CA ASN A 35 1.74 -18.00 7.93
C ASN A 35 2.59 -17.60 6.70
N VAL A 36 2.32 -18.18 5.52
CA VAL A 36 3.05 -17.87 4.28
C VAL A 36 2.25 -16.94 3.38
N VAL A 37 2.80 -15.75 3.12
CA VAL A 37 2.31 -14.86 2.06
C VAL A 37 2.71 -15.42 0.70
N ARG A 38 1.73 -15.74 -0.14
CA ARG A 38 1.94 -16.25 -1.50
C ARG A 38 1.71 -15.17 -2.54
N VAL A 39 2.44 -15.26 -3.65
CA VAL A 39 2.17 -14.40 -4.80
C VAL A 39 0.75 -14.61 -5.31
N ASP A 40 0.14 -13.57 -5.88
CA ASP A 40 -1.21 -13.58 -6.44
C ASP A 40 -2.33 -13.93 -5.43
N SER A 41 -2.02 -14.02 -4.13
CA SER A 41 -3.00 -14.14 -3.06
C SER A 41 -3.54 -12.77 -2.65
N ASN A 42 -4.82 -12.71 -2.28
CA ASN A 42 -5.46 -11.49 -1.82
C ASN A 42 -5.05 -11.18 -0.37
N LEU A 43 -4.46 -10.00 -0.18
CA LEU A 43 -3.89 -9.54 1.08
C LEU A 43 -4.53 -8.22 1.50
N ASN A 44 -4.65 -7.98 2.81
CA ASN A 44 -4.64 -6.61 3.31
C ASN A 44 -3.22 -6.20 3.64
N LEU A 45 -2.92 -4.93 3.35
CA LEU A 45 -1.67 -4.29 3.72
C LEU A 45 -1.98 -3.24 4.79
N GLU A 46 -1.20 -3.22 5.85
CA GLU A 46 -1.31 -2.21 6.90
C GLU A 46 0.08 -1.81 7.40
N PHE A 47 0.23 -0.55 7.81
CA PHE A 47 1.44 -0.19 8.55
C PHE A 47 1.36 -0.77 9.97
N ASN A 48 2.43 -1.45 10.39
CA ASN A 48 2.54 -2.02 11.74
C ASN A 48 3.09 -0.99 12.73
N VAL A 49 2.38 0.13 12.87
CA VAL A 49 2.72 1.23 13.79
C VAL A 49 1.46 1.83 14.39
N GLU A 50 1.60 2.41 15.58
CA GLU A 50 0.55 3.25 16.16
C GLU A 50 0.68 4.67 15.62
N LEU A 51 -0.37 5.17 14.96
CA LEU A 51 -0.43 6.57 14.57
C LEU A 51 -0.87 7.40 15.78
N ASN A 52 -0.15 8.48 16.05
CA ASN A 52 -0.57 9.44 17.06
C ASN A 52 -1.99 9.96 16.74
N LYS A 53 -2.90 9.84 17.70
CA LYS A 53 -4.33 10.20 17.60
C LYS A 53 -4.58 11.64 17.12
N SER A 54 -3.57 12.52 17.23
CA SER A 54 -3.63 13.91 16.81
C SER A 54 -3.52 14.15 15.30
N ALA A 55 -3.09 13.15 14.51
CA ALA A 55 -2.88 13.32 13.07
C ALA A 55 -4.15 12.98 12.26
N CYS A 56 -4.65 11.74 12.32
CA CYS A 56 -5.93 11.31 11.74
C CYS A 56 -6.39 10.03 12.46
N ASN A 57 -7.59 10.00 13.04
CA ASN A 57 -8.10 8.83 13.78
C ASN A 57 -8.65 7.74 12.84
N VAL A 58 -7.78 7.16 12.01
CA VAL A 58 -8.11 6.16 10.99
C VAL A 58 -7.20 4.92 11.12
N PRO A 59 -7.66 3.73 10.72
CA PRO A 59 -6.79 2.54 10.71
C PRO A 59 -5.62 2.70 9.74
N THR A 60 -4.51 2.01 10.01
CA THR A 60 -3.32 1.99 9.14
C THR A 60 -3.45 1.06 7.93
N ILE A 61 -4.64 0.47 7.73
CA ILE A 61 -4.96 -0.40 6.60
C ILE A 61 -5.01 0.44 5.33
N TRP A 62 -4.39 -0.06 4.28
CA TRP A 62 -4.31 0.61 2.99
C TRP A 62 -5.65 0.49 2.24
N LYS A 63 -6.05 1.57 1.58
CA LYS A 63 -7.16 1.64 0.62
C LYS A 63 -6.73 2.39 -0.63
N VAL A 64 -7.60 2.40 -1.64
CA VAL A 64 -7.47 3.29 -2.79
C VAL A 64 -8.59 4.31 -2.79
N GLU A 65 -8.26 5.58 -3.02
CA GLU A 65 -9.20 6.68 -3.04
C GLU A 65 -8.86 7.65 -4.17
N PHE A 66 -9.89 8.24 -4.79
CA PHE A 66 -9.70 9.24 -5.83
C PHE A 66 -9.34 10.58 -5.21
N ASN A 67 -8.19 11.13 -5.58
CA ASN A 67 -7.77 12.47 -5.18
C ASN A 67 -8.13 13.47 -6.27
N ALA A 68 -9.13 14.32 -6.01
CA ALA A 68 -9.65 15.29 -6.97
C ALA A 68 -8.61 16.37 -7.38
N SER A 69 -7.76 16.80 -6.45
CA SER A 69 -6.70 17.79 -6.75
C SER A 69 -5.64 17.22 -7.69
N MET A 70 -5.32 15.93 -7.53
CA MET A 70 -4.33 15.25 -8.35
C MET A 70 -4.90 14.59 -9.60
N GLN A 71 -6.24 14.48 -9.70
CA GLN A 71 -6.96 13.74 -10.73
C GLN A 71 -6.46 12.29 -10.87
N GLN A 72 -6.23 11.65 -9.71
CA GLN A 72 -5.54 10.36 -9.65
C GLN A 72 -6.12 9.49 -8.54
N TRP A 73 -6.20 8.18 -8.80
CA TRP A 73 -6.45 7.17 -7.76
C TRP A 73 -5.16 6.89 -7.01
N LEU A 74 -5.14 7.18 -5.70
CA LEU A 74 -3.99 7.06 -4.82
C LEU A 74 -4.21 5.98 -3.78
N VAL A 75 -3.12 5.33 -3.37
CA VAL A 75 -3.14 4.48 -2.18
C VAL A 75 -3.04 5.38 -0.95
N THR A 76 -3.99 5.25 -0.03
CA THR A 76 -4.04 5.98 1.25
C THR A 76 -4.25 5.00 2.39
N ILE A 77 -4.16 5.46 3.64
CA ILE A 77 -4.59 4.65 4.80
C ILE A 77 -6.07 4.92 5.12
N GLY A 78 -6.61 4.24 6.14
CA GLY A 78 -8.01 4.36 6.53
C GLY A 78 -8.94 3.37 5.83
N GLY A 79 -8.38 2.29 5.27
CA GLY A 79 -9.15 1.21 4.67
C GLY A 79 -9.76 0.24 5.66
N ASP A 80 -10.56 -0.67 5.12
CA ASP A 80 -11.12 -1.82 5.81
C ASP A 80 -10.56 -3.14 5.26
N ARG A 81 -10.70 -4.21 6.06
CA ARG A 81 -10.26 -5.56 5.72
C ARG A 81 -11.25 -6.34 4.86
N SER A 82 -12.34 -5.77 4.37
CA SER A 82 -13.33 -6.48 3.53
C SER A 82 -13.16 -6.16 2.04
N HIS A 83 -12.94 -4.89 1.69
CA HIS A 83 -12.99 -4.38 0.31
C HIS A 83 -11.61 -4.10 -0.28
N ASN A 84 -10.63 -3.73 0.56
CA ASN A 84 -9.33 -3.25 0.11
C ASN A 84 -8.32 -4.40 0.08
N ARG A 85 -8.28 -5.13 -1.05
CA ARG A 85 -7.26 -6.17 -1.26
C ARG A 85 -6.16 -5.68 -2.17
N PHE A 86 -4.98 -6.18 -1.88
CA PHE A 86 -3.83 -6.06 -2.77
C PHE A 86 -3.25 -7.46 -3.02
N GLN A 87 -2.48 -7.55 -4.09
CA GLN A 87 -1.70 -8.73 -4.42
C GLN A 87 -0.26 -8.33 -4.67
N ILE A 88 0.66 -9.17 -4.19
CA ILE A 88 2.07 -9.12 -4.56
C ILE A 88 2.27 -10.11 -5.69
N THR A 89 2.84 -9.68 -6.81
CA THR A 89 3.11 -10.56 -7.95
C THR A 89 4.56 -10.47 -8.34
N ARG A 90 5.08 -11.46 -9.07
CA ARG A 90 6.45 -11.37 -9.60
C ARG A 90 6.52 -10.25 -10.63
N ALA A 91 7.52 -9.38 -10.52
CA ALA A 91 7.75 -8.30 -11.49
C ALA A 91 8.53 -8.80 -12.72
N CYS A 92 9.38 -9.81 -12.54
CA CYS A 92 10.22 -10.36 -13.61
C CYS A 92 10.29 -11.88 -13.48
N PRO A 93 10.06 -12.67 -14.54
CA PRO A 93 10.20 -14.13 -14.50
C PRO A 93 11.62 -14.58 -14.11
N TYR A 94 12.63 -13.81 -14.53
CA TYR A 94 14.05 -14.17 -14.40
C TYR A 94 14.75 -13.58 -13.18
N ARG A 95 14.18 -12.55 -12.54
CA ARG A 95 14.75 -11.96 -11.33
C ARG A 95 14.01 -12.46 -10.10
N LYS A 96 14.66 -13.34 -9.35
CA LYS A 96 14.16 -13.78 -8.04
C LYS A 96 14.06 -12.56 -7.11
N TYR A 97 13.01 -12.54 -6.27
CA TYR A 97 12.79 -11.54 -5.20
C TYR A 97 12.38 -10.12 -5.62
N PHE A 98 12.11 -9.86 -6.89
CA PHE A 98 11.47 -8.62 -7.34
C PHE A 98 9.98 -8.82 -7.58
N TYR A 99 9.19 -7.98 -6.94
CA TYR A 99 7.75 -8.04 -6.97
C TYR A 99 7.16 -6.72 -7.45
N GLN A 100 5.87 -6.74 -7.74
CA GLN A 100 5.05 -5.57 -7.98
C GLN A 100 3.74 -5.70 -7.20
N LEU A 101 3.06 -4.58 -7.01
CA LEU A 101 1.81 -4.51 -6.27
C LEU A 101 0.64 -4.30 -7.23
N ARG A 102 -0.46 -5.02 -7.01
CA ARG A 102 -1.76 -4.79 -7.67
C ARG A 102 -2.82 -4.52 -6.61
N TYR A 103 -3.75 -3.63 -6.91
CA TYR A 103 -4.96 -3.41 -6.13
C TYR A 103 -6.12 -4.22 -6.73
N CYS A 104 -6.80 -5.01 -5.92
CA CYS A 104 -7.87 -5.93 -6.33
C CYS A 104 -9.11 -5.68 -5.47
N PRO A 105 -9.96 -4.69 -5.80
CA PRO A 105 -11.08 -4.34 -4.95
C PRO A 105 -12.12 -5.45 -4.88
N TYR A 106 -12.79 -5.53 -3.73
CA TYR A 106 -13.95 -6.40 -3.52
C TYR A 106 -15.19 -5.57 -3.18
N LEU A 107 -16.36 -6.08 -3.56
CA LEU A 107 -17.66 -5.65 -3.06
C LEU A 107 -18.49 -6.89 -2.73
N GLY A 108 -18.67 -7.16 -1.44
CA GLY A 108 -19.24 -8.44 -0.99
C GLY A 108 -18.36 -9.62 -1.45
N SER A 109 -18.94 -10.55 -2.21
CA SER A 109 -18.25 -11.71 -2.78
C SER A 109 -17.67 -11.49 -4.18
N ILE A 110 -17.85 -10.30 -4.77
CA ILE A 110 -17.42 -9.99 -6.14
C ILE A 110 -16.03 -9.36 -6.09
N GLN A 111 -15.07 -9.99 -6.78
CA GLN A 111 -13.76 -9.40 -7.04
C GLN A 111 -13.79 -8.62 -8.35
N PHE A 112 -13.40 -7.34 -8.31
CA PHE A 112 -13.19 -6.52 -9.51
C PHE A 112 -11.81 -6.77 -10.12
N PRO A 113 -11.61 -6.42 -11.41
CA PRO A 113 -10.31 -6.54 -12.06
C PRO A 113 -9.19 -5.86 -11.25
N CYS A 114 -8.09 -6.57 -11.10
CA CYS A 114 -6.92 -6.04 -10.43
C CYS A 114 -6.25 -4.96 -11.29
N VAL A 115 -5.82 -3.88 -10.65
CA VAL A 115 -5.16 -2.75 -11.28
C VAL A 115 -3.74 -2.60 -10.75
N THR A 116 -2.79 -2.32 -11.63
CA THR A 116 -1.39 -2.10 -11.27
C THR A 116 -1.24 -0.87 -10.37
N VAL A 117 -0.42 -1.02 -9.32
CA VAL A 117 0.07 0.10 -8.52
C VAL A 117 1.40 0.60 -9.11
N CYS A 118 1.50 1.90 -9.28
CA CYS A 118 2.65 2.61 -9.83
C CYS A 118 3.19 3.66 -8.85
N SER A 119 4.38 4.19 -9.14
CA SER A 119 4.95 5.35 -8.45
C SER A 119 4.66 6.62 -9.25
N LEU A 120 3.99 7.59 -8.63
CA LEU A 120 3.72 8.90 -9.21
C LEU A 120 4.50 9.98 -8.45
N PHE A 121 5.51 10.59 -9.09
CA PHE A 121 6.22 11.72 -8.51
C PHE A 121 5.48 13.03 -8.75
N LYS A 122 5.02 13.69 -7.69
CA LYS A 122 4.33 14.99 -7.75
C LYS A 122 4.63 15.80 -6.49
N ASN A 123 4.80 17.12 -6.62
CA ASN A 123 5.01 18.02 -5.48
C ASN A 123 6.15 17.59 -4.51
N GLY A 124 7.22 16.99 -5.05
CA GLY A 124 8.37 16.52 -4.26
C GLY A 124 8.14 15.22 -3.48
N LEU A 125 7.05 14.49 -3.75
CA LEU A 125 6.73 13.21 -3.12
C LEU A 125 6.45 12.14 -4.18
N SER A 126 6.86 10.90 -3.92
CA SER A 126 6.51 9.73 -4.74
C SER A 126 5.31 9.01 -4.14
N TYR A 127 4.13 9.28 -4.69
CA TYR A 127 2.88 8.66 -4.25
C TYR A 127 2.74 7.26 -4.86
N LEU A 128 2.09 6.36 -4.12
CA LEU A 128 1.55 5.15 -4.75
C LEU A 128 0.21 5.48 -5.41
N ALA A 129 0.09 5.18 -6.70
CA ALA A 129 -1.07 5.48 -7.52
C ALA A 129 -1.49 4.26 -8.35
N LEU A 130 -2.64 4.33 -9.01
CA LEU A 130 -3.08 3.31 -9.97
C LEU A 130 -2.83 3.71 -11.42
N ASN A 131 -2.89 2.73 -12.34
CA ASN A 131 -2.88 2.93 -13.79
C ASN A 131 -1.60 3.62 -14.31
N GLY A 132 -0.45 3.00 -14.05
CA GLY A 132 0.82 3.39 -14.66
C GLY A 132 1.80 2.22 -14.68
N ASP A 133 3.07 2.51 -14.93
CA ASP A 133 4.12 1.50 -14.93
C ASP A 133 4.26 0.85 -13.54
N PRO A 134 4.30 -0.50 -13.43
CA PRO A 134 4.35 -1.18 -12.15
C PRO A 134 5.54 -0.74 -11.30
N ILE A 135 5.28 -0.42 -10.03
CA ILE A 135 6.36 -0.21 -9.07
C ILE A 135 7.05 -1.54 -8.77
N GLN A 136 8.37 -1.59 -8.95
CA GLN A 136 9.18 -2.73 -8.52
C GLN A 136 9.53 -2.59 -7.04
N ILE A 137 9.24 -3.64 -6.26
CA ILE A 137 9.50 -3.70 -4.83
C ILE A 137 10.30 -4.95 -4.48
N ALA A 138 11.15 -4.82 -3.47
CA ALA A 138 11.80 -5.94 -2.80
C ALA A 138 11.32 -5.99 -1.36
N LEU A 139 11.14 -7.20 -0.82
CA LEU A 139 10.73 -7.40 0.56
C LEU A 139 11.99 -7.64 1.41
N GLY A 140 12.25 -6.73 2.34
CA GLY A 140 13.29 -6.87 3.36
C GLY A 140 12.67 -7.18 4.72
N GLN A 141 13.36 -7.98 5.53
CA GLN A 141 13.03 -8.07 6.96
C GLN A 141 13.58 -6.83 7.67
N LEU A 142 12.81 -6.26 8.59
CA LEU A 142 13.38 -5.33 9.55
C LEU A 142 14.32 -6.14 10.43
N GLY A 143 15.61 -5.78 10.43
CA GLY A 143 16.58 -6.37 11.34
C GLY A 143 16.08 -6.22 12.77
N SER A 144 16.02 -7.31 13.52
CA SER A 144 15.86 -7.24 14.97
C SER A 144 17.13 -6.61 15.51
N SER A 145 17.07 -5.32 15.85
CA SER A 145 18.04 -4.72 16.76
C SER A 145 17.78 -5.32 18.14
N THR A 146 18.39 -6.48 18.40
CA THR A 146 18.67 -6.97 19.76
C THR A 146 19.86 -6.22 20.31
#